data_AF-A0A1J5CX73-F1
#
_entry.id   AF-A0A1J5CX73-F1
#
_cell.length_a   1.000
_cell.length_b   1.000
_cell.length_c   1.000
_cell.angle_alpha   90.00
_cell.angle_beta   90.00
_cell.angle_gamma   90.00
#
_symmetry.space_group_name_H-M   'P 1'
#
loop_
_entity.id
_entity.type
_entity.pdbx_description
1 polymer ?
#
loop_
_entity_poly.entity_id
_entity_poly.type
_entity_poly.pdbx_seq_one_letter_code
_entity_poly.pdbx_strand_id
1 'polypeptide(L)'
;MATRRDVRPLYEAMVVAVGGPPHSGKTVFLAALYRHILALRPQNFCYLQRMCPDGEGVWSSESDPEVVKEIRCKGKFASTFMTTYLPQLQGLGLMGNFRLILADLGGVPPTQSAENAEILANCTHQIVLCSTLHSDHKAFWLQVAEEEGCQTIAVFDSRLVKIAGTDELDLSVRSEIELGEVPTGEFRNLDRKQEAVVCYEDEAQRLAAWLVERVESR
;
A
#
# COMPACT_ATOMS: atom_id res chain seq x y z
N MET A 1 29.40 -13.39 1.07
CA MET A 1 28.21 -12.63 1.49
C MET A 1 27.75 -13.21 2.82
N ALA A 2 27.65 -12.40 3.87
CA ALA A 2 27.02 -12.86 5.11
C ALA A 2 25.56 -13.20 4.79
N THR A 3 25.10 -14.39 5.16
CA THR A 3 23.71 -14.80 5.01
C THR A 3 22.87 -13.85 5.86
N ARG A 4 22.11 -12.98 5.21
CA ARG A 4 21.18 -12.07 5.88
C ARG A 4 20.22 -12.93 6.69
N ARG A 5 20.09 -12.68 8.00
CA ARG A 5 19.18 -13.42 8.86
C ARG A 5 17.75 -12.99 8.51
N ASP A 6 16.98 -13.92 7.96
CA ASP A 6 15.55 -13.71 7.76
C ASP A 6 14.82 -13.75 9.11
N VAL A 7 14.22 -12.62 9.48
CA VAL A 7 13.48 -12.45 10.74
C VAL A 7 11.98 -12.70 10.60
N ARG A 8 11.47 -12.78 9.36
CA ARG A 8 10.03 -12.93 9.08
C ARG A 8 9.41 -14.20 9.67
N PRO A 9 10.09 -15.35 9.75
CA PRO A 9 9.55 -16.53 10.44
C PRO A 9 9.29 -16.33 11.93
N LEU A 10 9.83 -15.26 12.53
CA LEU A 10 9.65 -14.91 13.94
C LEU A 10 8.54 -13.87 14.14
N TYR A 11 7.94 -13.35 13.08
CA TYR A 11 6.89 -12.34 13.21
C TYR A 11 5.59 -12.95 13.72
N GLU A 12 5.04 -12.30 14.75
CA GLU A 12 3.70 -12.56 15.28
C GLU A 12 2.62 -11.86 14.44
N ALA A 13 2.99 -10.82 13.67
CA ALA A 13 2.10 -10.09 12.78
C ALA A 13 2.29 -10.46 11.30
N MET A 14 1.21 -10.32 10.50
CA MET A 14 1.34 -10.27 9.05
C MET A 14 1.82 -8.87 8.63
N VAL A 15 3.01 -8.77 8.04
CA VAL A 15 3.59 -7.50 7.57
C VAL A 15 3.45 -7.43 6.05
N VAL A 16 2.61 -6.50 5.58
CA VAL A 16 2.21 -6.37 4.17
C VAL A 16 2.74 -5.06 3.61
N ALA A 17 3.69 -5.14 2.68
CA ALA A 17 4.13 -3.99 1.89
C ALA A 17 3.05 -3.57 0.90
N VAL A 18 2.81 -2.27 0.75
CA VAL A 18 1.93 -1.71 -0.27
C VAL A 18 2.76 -0.89 -1.23
N GLY A 19 3.02 -1.48 -2.40
CA GLY A 19 3.93 -0.97 -3.42
C GLY A 19 3.21 -0.53 -4.70
N GLY A 20 3.95 0.17 -5.57
CA GLY A 20 3.46 0.61 -6.87
C GLY A 20 4.05 1.96 -7.30
N PRO A 21 4.05 2.27 -8.61
CA PRO A 21 4.63 3.50 -9.17
C PRO A 21 4.01 4.78 -8.58
N PRO A 22 4.66 5.95 -8.76
CA PRO A 22 4.06 7.23 -8.38
C PRO A 22 2.71 7.43 -9.08
N HIS A 23 1.81 8.19 -8.45
CA HIS A 23 0.49 8.55 -9.02
C HIS A 23 -0.47 7.37 -9.30
N SER A 24 -0.23 6.16 -8.80
CA SER A 24 -1.20 5.04 -8.89
C SER A 24 -2.34 5.09 -7.86
N GLY A 25 -2.47 6.17 -7.08
CA GLY A 25 -3.52 6.29 -6.07
C GLY A 25 -3.24 5.54 -4.76
N LYS A 26 -2.01 5.03 -4.53
CA LYS A 26 -1.63 4.27 -3.31
C LYS A 26 -2.10 4.90 -2.00
N THR A 27 -1.87 6.19 -1.80
CA THR A 27 -2.25 6.86 -0.54
C THR A 27 -3.76 6.79 -0.30
N VAL A 28 -4.56 7.01 -1.36
CA VAL A 28 -6.03 6.98 -1.30
C VAL A 28 -6.52 5.56 -1.05
N PHE A 29 -5.99 4.60 -1.81
CA PHE A 29 -6.26 3.18 -1.65
C PHE A 29 -5.94 2.70 -0.23
N LEU A 30 -4.76 3.05 0.28
CA LEU A 30 -4.27 2.61 1.57
C LEU A 30 -5.04 3.25 2.73
N ALA A 31 -5.44 4.51 2.59
CA ALA A 31 -6.31 5.17 3.57
C ALA A 31 -7.70 4.52 3.63
N ALA A 32 -8.31 4.21 2.48
CA ALA A 32 -9.60 3.53 2.41
C ALA A 32 -9.53 2.12 2.98
N LEU A 33 -8.53 1.32 2.56
CA LEU A 33 -8.30 -0.03 3.06
C LEU A 33 -8.10 -0.03 4.58
N TYR A 34 -7.24 0.86 5.09
CA TYR A 34 -6.97 0.97 6.52
C TYR A 34 -8.23 1.34 7.33
N ARG A 35 -9.01 2.33 6.86
CA ARG A 35 -10.28 2.73 7.49
C ARG A 35 -11.27 1.56 7.55
N HIS A 36 -11.43 0.82 6.45
CA HIS A 36 -12.36 -0.32 6.41
C HIS A 36 -11.90 -1.48 7.29
N ILE A 37 -10.60 -1.76 7.36
CA ILE A 37 -10.06 -2.78 8.28
C ILE A 37 -10.36 -2.39 9.74
N LEU A 38 -10.11 -1.13 10.12
CA LEU A 38 -10.39 -0.67 11.49
C LEU A 38 -11.89 -0.64 11.82
N ALA A 39 -12.76 -0.43 10.82
CA ALA A 39 -14.21 -0.52 10.99
C ALA A 39 -14.67 -1.96 11.26
N LEU A 40 -14.03 -2.96 10.61
CA LEU A 40 -14.34 -4.38 10.79
C LEU A 40 -13.73 -4.97 12.07
N ARG A 41 -12.52 -4.54 12.41
CA ARG A 41 -11.74 -4.99 13.57
C ARG A 41 -11.13 -3.78 14.28
N PRO A 42 -11.88 -3.15 15.19
CA PRO A 42 -11.33 -2.09 16.03
C PRO A 42 -10.32 -2.67 17.04
N GLN A 43 -9.50 -1.80 17.64
CA GLN A 43 -8.51 -2.13 18.69
C GLN A 43 -7.31 -2.95 18.21
N ASN A 44 -6.19 -2.27 17.97
CA ASN A 44 -4.88 -2.90 17.72
C ASN A 44 -4.87 -4.02 16.67
N PHE A 45 -5.83 -4.08 15.74
CA PHE A 45 -5.82 -5.11 14.71
C PHE A 45 -4.80 -4.78 13.62
N CYS A 46 -4.88 -3.55 13.10
CA CYS A 46 -4.05 -3.08 12.00
C CYS A 46 -3.27 -1.83 12.42
N TYR A 47 -2.02 -1.73 11.96
CA TYR A 47 -1.23 -0.51 12.04
C TYR A 47 -0.65 -0.15 10.67
N LEU A 48 -0.70 1.14 10.33
CA LEU A 48 -0.18 1.67 9.07
C LEU A 48 1.17 2.36 9.31
N GLN A 49 2.26 1.65 8.98
CA GLN A 49 3.63 2.14 9.09
C GLN A 49 4.06 2.82 7.78
N ARG A 50 4.49 4.08 7.87
CA ARG A 50 5.09 4.79 6.73
C ARG A 50 6.54 4.36 6.56
N MET A 51 6.87 3.90 5.36
CA MET A 51 8.23 3.47 4.99
C MET A 51 8.83 4.33 3.86
N CYS A 52 8.27 5.51 3.62
CA CYS A 52 8.81 6.51 2.70
C CYS A 52 9.01 7.86 3.41
N PRO A 53 10.15 8.55 3.20
CA PRO A 53 10.42 9.87 3.76
C PRO A 53 9.81 11.00 2.90
N ASP A 54 8.61 10.82 2.35
CA ASP A 54 7.96 11.83 1.49
C ASP A 54 7.04 12.79 2.26
N GLY A 55 6.92 12.58 3.58
CA GLY A 55 6.08 13.38 4.47
C GLY A 55 4.59 13.16 4.26
N GLU A 56 4.18 12.19 3.44
CA GLU A 56 2.78 11.89 3.19
C GLU A 56 2.18 10.98 4.27
N GLY A 57 0.85 10.88 4.29
CA GLY A 57 0.16 10.10 5.30
C GLY A 57 -1.34 10.07 5.10
N VAL A 58 -2.07 9.64 6.14
CA VAL A 58 -3.53 9.70 6.15
C VAL A 58 -3.99 11.16 6.13
N TRP A 59 -3.24 12.04 6.81
CA TRP A 59 -3.48 13.48 6.80
C TRP A 59 -3.53 14.04 5.37
N SER A 60 -2.68 13.54 4.46
CA SER A 60 -2.58 14.07 3.10
C SER A 60 -3.73 13.61 2.20
N SER A 61 -4.46 12.56 2.59
CA SER A 61 -5.74 12.17 1.98
C SER A 61 -6.95 12.83 2.63
N GLU A 62 -6.84 13.26 3.89
CA GLU A 62 -7.94 13.89 4.65
C GLU A 62 -7.93 15.43 4.58
N SER A 63 -6.90 16.02 3.98
CA SER A 63 -6.72 17.47 3.86
C SER A 63 -7.00 17.98 2.46
N ASP A 64 -7.26 19.28 2.34
CA ASP A 64 -7.37 19.97 1.06
C ASP A 64 -6.12 19.71 0.19
N PRO A 65 -6.27 19.17 -1.04
CA PRO A 65 -5.15 18.87 -1.92
C PRO A 65 -4.22 20.05 -2.23
N GLU A 66 -4.73 21.28 -2.28
CA GLU A 66 -3.89 22.46 -2.51
C GLU A 66 -3.05 22.78 -1.27
N VAL A 67 -3.61 22.64 -0.06
CA VAL A 67 -2.84 22.79 1.19
C VAL A 67 -1.76 21.71 1.30
N VAL A 68 -2.10 20.45 1.01
CA VAL A 68 -1.15 19.34 1.00
C VAL A 68 0.01 19.63 0.05
N LYS A 69 -0.28 20.16 -1.13
CA LYS A 69 0.73 20.49 -2.13
C LYS A 69 1.69 21.59 -1.65
N GLU A 70 1.20 22.56 -0.89
CA GLU A 70 2.01 23.65 -0.33
C GLU A 70 2.93 23.19 0.81
N ILE A 71 2.45 22.33 1.70
CA ILE A 71 3.18 21.98 2.93
C ILE A 71 3.93 20.65 2.85
N ARG A 72 3.69 19.81 1.84
CA ARG A 72 4.36 18.51 1.71
C ARG A 72 5.82 18.68 1.32
N CYS A 73 6.71 18.19 2.18
CA CYS A 73 8.14 18.08 1.91
C CYS A 73 8.50 16.71 1.33
N LYS A 74 8.65 16.62 0.00
CA LYS A 74 9.19 15.40 -0.64
C LYS A 74 10.65 15.20 -0.26
N GLY A 75 10.93 14.27 0.64
CA GLY A 75 12.29 13.86 0.98
C GLY A 75 12.84 12.78 0.05
N LYS A 76 14.16 12.64 0.06
CA LYS A 76 14.85 11.43 -0.39
C LYS A 76 15.16 10.56 0.83
N PHE A 77 15.39 9.26 0.64
CA PHE A 77 15.95 8.42 1.71
C PHE A 77 17.26 9.02 2.18
N ALA A 78 17.25 9.56 3.40
CA ALA A 78 18.46 9.87 4.13
C ALA A 78 19.08 8.55 4.59
N SER A 79 20.41 8.50 4.70
CA SER A 79 21.13 7.30 5.16
C SER A 79 20.65 6.80 6.53
N THR A 80 20.12 7.70 7.37
CA THR A 80 19.60 7.38 8.71
C THR A 80 18.15 6.90 8.73
N PHE A 81 17.42 6.98 7.61
CA PHE A 81 16.02 6.56 7.56
C PHE A 81 15.92 5.05 7.80
N MET A 82 16.64 4.25 7.02
CA MET A 82 16.59 2.79 7.12
C MET A 82 17.11 2.28 8.46
N THR A 83 18.13 2.93 9.05
CA THR A 83 18.62 2.57 10.38
C THR A 83 17.60 2.85 11.50
N THR A 84 16.63 3.73 11.25
CA THR A 84 15.61 4.11 12.23
C THR A 84 14.31 3.33 12.05
N TYR A 85 13.78 3.29 10.83
CA TYR A 85 12.44 2.76 10.55
C TYR A 85 12.42 1.26 10.29
N LEU A 86 13.51 0.67 9.79
CA LEU A 86 13.55 -0.78 9.55
C LEU A 86 13.48 -1.57 10.87
N PRO A 87 14.25 -1.23 11.93
CA PRO A 87 14.10 -1.89 13.23
C PRO A 87 12.71 -1.70 13.85
N GLN A 88 12.05 -0.56 13.59
CA GLN A 88 10.68 -0.32 14.05
C GLN A 88 9.68 -1.24 13.33
N LEU A 89 9.77 -1.37 12.01
CA LEU A 89 8.94 -2.29 11.23
C LEU A 89 9.12 -3.73 11.71
N GLN A 90 10.37 -4.17 11.91
CA GLN A 90 10.68 -5.48 12.46
C GLN A 90 10.10 -5.65 13.88
N GLY A 91 10.26 -4.64 14.75
CA GLY A 91 9.70 -4.64 16.10
C GLY A 91 8.18 -4.79 16.10
N LEU A 92 7.47 -4.05 15.23
CA LEU A 92 6.03 -4.19 15.05
C LEU A 92 5.64 -5.60 14.62
N GLY A 93 6.42 -6.23 13.74
CA GLY A 93 6.24 -7.62 13.33
C GLY A 93 6.44 -8.62 14.48
N LEU A 94 7.46 -8.39 15.33
CA LEU A 94 7.88 -9.31 16.40
C LEU A 94 7.01 -9.20 17.67
N MET A 95 6.47 -8.03 17.98
CA MET A 95 5.82 -7.80 19.29
C MET A 95 4.41 -8.39 19.38
N GLY A 96 3.72 -8.65 18.27
CA GLY A 96 2.36 -9.19 18.27
C GLY A 96 1.29 -8.22 18.80
N ASN A 97 1.63 -6.95 19.04
CA ASN A 97 0.67 -5.92 19.45
C ASN A 97 -0.38 -5.65 18.38
N PHE A 98 -0.04 -5.87 17.11
CA PHE A 98 -0.95 -5.80 15.98
C PHE A 98 -0.95 -7.12 15.21
N ARG A 99 -2.09 -7.48 14.63
CA ARG A 99 -2.23 -8.69 13.80
C ARG A 99 -1.79 -8.44 12.35
N LEU A 100 -1.97 -7.20 11.89
CA LEU A 100 -1.63 -6.74 10.55
C LEU A 100 -0.83 -5.44 10.61
N ILE A 101 0.29 -5.39 9.90
CA ILE A 101 1.05 -4.17 9.65
C ILE A 101 0.99 -3.89 8.15
N LEU A 102 0.48 -2.72 7.77
CA LEU A 102 0.55 -2.20 6.41
C LEU A 102 1.77 -1.29 6.30
N ALA A 103 2.76 -1.66 5.49
CA ALA A 103 3.95 -0.86 5.23
C ALA A 103 3.76 -0.07 3.93
N ASP A 104 3.67 1.25 4.02
CA ASP A 104 3.50 2.15 2.87
C ASP A 104 4.84 2.48 2.21
N LEU A 105 5.07 1.95 1.00
CA LEU A 105 6.33 2.13 0.28
C LEU A 105 6.28 3.31 -0.69
N GLY A 106 7.45 3.92 -0.89
CA GLY A 106 7.62 4.99 -1.88
C GLY A 106 7.38 4.50 -3.31
N GLY A 107 7.05 5.44 -4.21
CA GLY A 107 6.70 5.09 -5.59
C GLY A 107 7.86 4.65 -6.49
N VAL A 108 9.12 4.80 -6.06
CA VAL A 108 10.29 4.38 -6.85
C VAL A 108 10.34 2.85 -6.87
N PRO A 109 10.40 2.19 -8.04
CA PRO A 109 10.47 0.73 -8.11
C PRO A 109 11.65 0.18 -7.29
N PRO A 110 11.52 -1.01 -6.68
CA PRO A 110 12.57 -1.59 -5.85
C PRO A 110 13.83 -1.96 -6.65
N THR A 111 13.71 -2.18 -7.97
CA THR A 111 14.87 -2.31 -8.88
C THR A 111 15.72 -1.03 -8.98
N GLN A 112 15.19 0.12 -8.55
CA GLN A 112 15.84 1.43 -8.58
C GLN A 112 15.98 2.05 -7.16
N SER A 113 15.54 1.35 -6.11
CA SER A 113 15.67 1.77 -4.72
C SER A 113 16.04 0.57 -3.86
N ALA A 114 17.31 0.55 -3.43
CA ALA A 114 17.80 -0.46 -2.50
C ALA A 114 17.03 -0.43 -1.17
N GLU A 115 16.52 0.73 -0.75
CA GLU A 115 15.69 0.88 0.44
C GLU A 115 14.35 0.16 0.28
N ASN A 116 13.63 0.34 -0.84
CA ASN A 116 12.37 -0.37 -1.07
C ASN A 116 12.58 -1.88 -1.20
N ALA A 117 13.68 -2.34 -1.83
CA ALA A 117 14.06 -3.76 -1.84
C ALA A 117 14.33 -4.28 -0.41
N GLU A 118 15.08 -3.51 0.39
CA GLU A 118 15.39 -3.84 1.79
C GLU A 118 14.13 -3.92 2.67
N ILE A 119 13.15 -3.05 2.43
CA ILE A 119 11.85 -3.07 3.11
C ILE A 119 11.06 -4.31 2.70
N LEU A 120 10.99 -4.63 1.40
CA LEU A 120 10.30 -5.82 0.89
C LEU A 120 10.87 -7.11 1.52
N ALA A 121 12.19 -7.21 1.65
CA ALA A 121 12.86 -8.32 2.31
C ALA A 121 12.50 -8.50 3.80
N ASN A 122 11.96 -7.45 4.45
CA ASN A 122 11.47 -7.50 5.83
C ASN A 122 9.94 -7.56 5.92
N CYS A 123 9.24 -7.64 4.79
CA CYS A 123 7.80 -7.85 4.74
C CYS A 123 7.50 -9.33 4.46
N THR A 124 6.43 -9.82 5.07
CA THR A 124 5.95 -11.19 4.82
C THR A 124 5.21 -11.29 3.49
N HIS A 125 4.48 -10.23 3.13
CA HIS A 125 3.65 -10.21 1.94
C HIS A 125 3.68 -8.82 1.28
N GLN A 126 3.17 -8.73 0.06
CA GLN A 126 2.94 -7.46 -0.64
C GLN A 126 1.59 -7.38 -1.35
N ILE A 127 1.09 -6.15 -1.45
CA ILE A 127 0.02 -5.71 -2.34
C ILE A 127 0.64 -4.73 -3.34
N VAL A 128 0.40 -4.95 -4.64
CA VAL A 128 0.88 -4.05 -5.70
C VAL A 128 -0.29 -3.30 -6.32
N LEU A 129 -0.21 -1.97 -6.36
CA LEU A 129 -1.17 -1.10 -7.04
C LEU A 129 -0.47 -0.28 -8.12
N CYS A 130 -0.70 -0.63 -9.39
CA CYS A 130 -0.09 0.05 -10.53
C CYS A 130 -1.09 0.90 -11.29
N SER A 131 -0.67 2.06 -11.78
CA SER A 131 -1.48 2.76 -12.79
C SER A 131 -1.37 2.01 -14.10
N THR A 132 -2.46 1.95 -14.86
CA THR A 132 -2.45 1.44 -16.24
C THR A 132 -1.48 2.21 -17.14
N LEU A 133 -1.13 3.45 -16.79
CA LEU A 133 -0.10 4.26 -17.46
C LEU A 133 1.34 3.79 -17.21
N HIS A 134 1.54 2.93 -16.19
CA HIS A 134 2.83 2.43 -15.75
C HIS A 134 2.78 0.91 -15.56
N SER A 135 2.10 0.19 -16.47
CA SER A 135 1.95 -1.27 -16.44
C SER A 135 3.28 -1.99 -16.31
N ASP A 136 4.31 -1.50 -17.00
CA ASP A 136 5.64 -2.12 -17.04
C ASP A 136 6.33 -2.08 -15.67
N HIS A 137 5.95 -1.13 -14.80
CA HIS A 137 6.51 -1.03 -13.47
C HIS A 137 5.99 -2.13 -12.54
N LYS A 138 4.83 -2.73 -12.85
CA LYS A 138 4.24 -3.83 -12.07
C LYS A 138 5.22 -5.00 -11.98
N ALA A 139 5.85 -5.36 -13.09
CA ALA A 139 6.81 -6.46 -13.17
C ALA A 139 7.99 -6.26 -12.20
N PHE A 140 8.51 -5.04 -12.04
CA PHE A 140 9.62 -4.77 -11.12
C PHE A 140 9.26 -5.04 -9.65
N TRP A 141 8.02 -4.71 -9.24
CA TRP A 141 7.55 -5.00 -7.88
C TRP A 141 7.35 -6.49 -7.64
N LEU A 142 6.80 -7.20 -8.63
CA LEU A 142 6.57 -8.65 -8.54
C LEU A 142 7.89 -9.41 -8.48
N GLN A 143 8.83 -9.09 -9.38
CA GLN A 143 10.12 -9.75 -9.47
C GLN A 143 10.93 -9.60 -8.18
N VAL A 144 11.12 -8.36 -7.68
CA VAL A 144 11.96 -8.15 -6.48
C VAL A 144 11.32 -8.77 -5.25
N ALA A 145 9.99 -8.76 -5.12
CA ALA A 145 9.35 -9.42 -4.00
C ALA A 145 9.54 -10.94 -4.03
N GLU A 146 9.48 -11.57 -5.21
CA GLU A 146 9.80 -12.99 -5.37
C GLU A 146 11.26 -13.28 -4.98
N GLU A 147 12.21 -12.48 -5.49
CA GLU A 147 13.64 -12.61 -5.18
C GLU A 147 13.93 -12.47 -3.67
N GLU A 148 13.22 -11.58 -2.98
CA GLU A 148 13.37 -11.36 -1.54
C GLU A 148 12.50 -12.31 -0.70
N GLY A 149 11.71 -13.19 -1.30
CA GLY A 149 10.81 -14.13 -0.61
C GLY A 149 9.60 -13.47 0.07
N CYS A 150 9.19 -12.29 -0.38
CA CYS A 150 7.99 -11.57 0.05
C CYS A 150 6.79 -12.01 -0.81
N GLN A 151 5.81 -12.67 -0.20
CA GLN A 151 4.70 -13.27 -0.95
C GLN A 151 3.75 -12.19 -1.51
N THR A 152 3.51 -12.19 -2.81
CA THR A 152 2.46 -11.33 -3.39
C THR A 152 1.08 -11.88 -3.06
N ILE A 153 0.26 -11.09 -2.37
CA ILE A 153 -1.09 -11.50 -1.96
C ILE A 153 -2.20 -10.80 -2.72
N ALA A 154 -1.94 -9.67 -3.36
CA ALA A 154 -2.90 -9.01 -4.24
C ALA A 154 -2.21 -8.10 -5.26
N VAL A 155 -2.80 -7.97 -6.45
CA VAL A 155 -2.25 -7.16 -7.54
C VAL A 155 -3.37 -6.42 -8.26
N PHE A 156 -3.33 -5.10 -8.25
CA PHE A 156 -4.38 -4.27 -8.84
C PHE A 156 -3.82 -3.27 -9.85
N ASP A 157 -4.64 -2.98 -10.85
CA ASP A 157 -4.50 -1.80 -11.67
C ASP A 157 -5.31 -0.63 -11.09
N SER A 158 -4.93 0.58 -11.49
CA SER A 158 -5.60 1.81 -11.13
C SER A 158 -5.76 2.71 -12.34
N ARG A 159 -6.91 3.37 -12.44
CA ARG A 159 -7.26 4.21 -13.58
C ARG A 159 -8.10 5.41 -13.17
N LEU A 160 -7.75 6.58 -13.70
CA LEU A 160 -8.65 7.73 -13.72
C LEU A 160 -9.50 7.65 -14.99
N VAL A 161 -10.83 7.64 -14.82
CA VAL A 161 -11.79 7.61 -15.93
C VAL A 161 -12.43 8.98 -16.02
N LYS A 162 -12.31 9.62 -17.19
CA LYS A 162 -12.87 10.95 -17.47
C LYS A 162 -14.15 10.84 -18.29
N ILE A 163 -15.07 11.77 -18.08
CA ILE A 163 -16.24 11.94 -18.95
C ILE A 163 -15.75 12.36 -20.33
N ALA A 164 -16.25 11.70 -21.38
CA ALA A 164 -15.83 11.94 -22.75
C ALA A 164 -15.93 13.42 -23.13
N GLY A 165 -14.82 13.99 -23.62
CA GLY A 165 -14.74 15.40 -24.03
C GLY A 165 -14.52 16.39 -22.88
N THR A 166 -14.25 15.93 -21.65
CA THR A 166 -14.02 16.80 -20.49
C THR A 166 -12.77 16.36 -19.71
N ASP A 167 -12.31 17.21 -18.80
CA ASP A 167 -11.30 16.85 -17.79
C ASP A 167 -11.90 16.34 -16.47
N GLU A 168 -13.23 16.27 -16.38
CA GLU A 168 -13.95 15.81 -15.20
C GLU A 168 -13.92 14.28 -15.11
N LEU A 169 -13.83 13.77 -13.89
CA LEU A 169 -13.88 12.34 -13.63
C LEU A 169 -15.31 11.81 -13.79
N ASP A 170 -15.46 10.68 -14.46
CA ASP A 170 -16.73 9.97 -14.53
C ASP A 170 -17.00 9.30 -13.19
N LEU A 171 -17.88 9.87 -12.38
CA LEU A 171 -18.23 9.35 -11.06
C LEU A 171 -19.23 8.18 -11.11
N SER A 172 -19.72 7.81 -12.30
CA SER A 172 -20.64 6.68 -12.48
C SER A 172 -19.92 5.35 -12.56
N VAL A 173 -18.64 5.34 -12.98
CA VAL A 173 -17.85 4.10 -13.00
C VAL A 173 -17.63 3.58 -11.58
N ARG A 174 -17.47 2.27 -11.43
CA ARG A 174 -17.19 1.61 -10.16
C ARG A 174 -15.90 0.81 -10.27
N SER A 175 -15.17 0.65 -9.18
CA SER A 175 -14.04 -0.27 -9.16
C SER A 175 -14.54 -1.71 -9.33
N GLU A 176 -13.71 -2.58 -9.87
CA GLU A 176 -14.05 -3.99 -10.11
C GLU A 176 -12.86 -4.84 -9.69
N ILE A 177 -13.04 -5.63 -8.63
CA ILE A 177 -12.04 -6.61 -8.21
C ILE A 177 -12.63 -8.02 -8.10
N GLU A 178 -11.77 -8.99 -8.35
CA GLU A 178 -12.02 -10.41 -8.17
C GLU A 178 -11.28 -10.87 -6.91
N LEU A 179 -12.04 -11.31 -5.92
CA LEU A 179 -11.48 -11.94 -4.72
C LEU A 179 -11.21 -13.41 -5.02
N GLY A 180 -9.95 -13.82 -4.93
CA GLY A 180 -9.51 -15.19 -5.06
C GLY A 180 -8.39 -15.50 -4.07
N GLU A 181 -7.55 -16.49 -4.36
CA GLU A 181 -6.35 -16.76 -3.56
C GLU A 181 -5.38 -15.56 -3.54
N VAL A 182 -5.28 -14.89 -4.70
CA VAL A 182 -4.57 -13.62 -4.91
C VAL A 182 -5.55 -12.67 -5.61
N PRO A 183 -6.19 -11.74 -4.88
CA PRO A 183 -7.12 -10.79 -5.48
C PRO A 183 -6.49 -9.95 -6.59
N THR A 184 -7.27 -9.71 -7.63
CA THR A 184 -6.88 -8.87 -8.77
C THR A 184 -8.02 -7.97 -9.24
N GLY A 185 -7.76 -7.05 -10.17
CA GLY A 185 -8.77 -6.17 -10.75
C GLY A 185 -8.30 -4.74 -10.93
N GLU A 186 -9.26 -3.82 -11.08
CA GLU A 186 -9.00 -2.40 -11.34
C GLU A 186 -9.73 -1.50 -10.32
N PHE A 187 -8.96 -0.66 -9.62
CA PHE A 187 -9.49 0.44 -8.84
C PHE A 187 -9.63 1.70 -9.70
N ARG A 188 -10.83 2.28 -9.72
CA ARG A 188 -11.15 3.46 -10.53
C ARG A 188 -11.23 4.70 -9.66
N ASN A 189 -10.80 5.83 -10.21
CA ASN A 189 -10.82 7.17 -9.61
C ASN A 189 -10.36 7.22 -8.14
N LEU A 190 -9.21 6.63 -7.83
CA LEU A 190 -8.50 6.82 -6.56
C LEU A 190 -7.95 8.26 -6.47
N ASP A 191 -8.85 9.22 -6.27
CA ASP A 191 -8.58 10.66 -6.26
C ASP A 191 -9.00 11.30 -4.92
N ARG A 192 -8.23 12.28 -4.45
CA ARG A 192 -8.42 12.94 -3.15
C ARG A 192 -9.52 14.01 -3.16
N LYS A 193 -9.99 14.45 -4.34
CA LYS A 193 -10.89 15.60 -4.50
C LYS A 193 -12.38 15.27 -4.36
N GLN A 194 -12.76 14.05 -3.99
CA GLN A 194 -14.17 13.60 -4.06
C GLN A 194 -14.82 13.49 -2.68
N GLU A 195 -15.78 14.36 -2.39
CA GLU A 195 -16.46 14.43 -1.07
C GLU A 195 -17.77 13.62 -0.98
N ALA A 196 -18.34 13.12 -2.09
CA ALA A 196 -19.73 12.63 -2.07
C ALA A 196 -20.02 11.26 -2.71
N VAL A 197 -19.24 10.80 -3.69
CA VAL A 197 -19.44 9.48 -4.32
C VAL A 197 -18.08 8.87 -4.61
N VAL A 198 -17.71 7.86 -3.84
CA VAL A 198 -16.37 7.29 -3.88
C VAL A 198 -16.45 5.90 -4.51
N CYS A 199 -16.17 5.85 -5.81
CA CYS A 199 -16.38 4.67 -6.66
C CYS A 199 -15.53 3.43 -6.33
N TYR A 200 -14.61 3.54 -5.37
CA TYR A 200 -13.75 2.46 -4.91
C TYR A 200 -14.09 1.94 -3.51
N GLU A 201 -15.02 2.56 -2.78
CA GLU A 201 -15.29 2.20 -1.37
C GLU A 201 -15.77 0.77 -1.21
N ASP A 202 -16.75 0.34 -2.01
CA ASP A 202 -17.34 -1.00 -1.92
C ASP A 202 -16.25 -2.08 -2.13
N GLU A 203 -15.38 -1.88 -3.11
CA GLU A 203 -14.29 -2.81 -3.41
C GLU A 203 -13.16 -2.74 -2.38
N ALA A 204 -12.85 -1.56 -1.84
CA ALA A 204 -11.91 -1.43 -0.73
C ALA A 204 -12.44 -2.12 0.54
N GLN A 205 -13.74 -2.03 0.81
CA GLN A 205 -14.40 -2.73 1.92
C GLN A 205 -14.38 -4.24 1.72
N ARG A 206 -14.69 -4.73 0.52
CA ARG A 206 -14.61 -6.16 0.16
C ARG A 206 -13.19 -6.70 0.34
N LEU A 207 -12.18 -5.96 -0.13
CA LEU A 207 -10.78 -6.32 0.06
C LEU A 207 -10.36 -6.30 1.54
N ALA A 208 -10.83 -5.31 2.31
CA ALA A 208 -10.57 -5.24 3.75
C ALA A 208 -11.11 -6.48 4.48
N ALA A 209 -12.35 -6.89 4.19
CA ALA A 209 -12.95 -8.09 4.76
C ALA A 209 -12.14 -9.35 4.42
N TRP A 210 -11.75 -9.50 3.15
CA TRP A 210 -10.89 -10.60 2.70
C TRP A 210 -9.54 -10.63 3.43
N LEU A 211 -8.89 -9.47 3.59
CA LEU A 211 -7.58 -9.39 4.25
C LEU A 211 -7.69 -9.70 5.76
N VAL A 212 -8.76 -9.24 6.41
CA VAL A 212 -9.04 -9.57 7.82
C VAL A 212 -9.21 -11.08 7.99
N GLU A 213 -10.03 -11.72 7.16
CA GLU A 213 -10.24 -13.17 7.21
C GLU A 213 -8.92 -13.93 6.99
N ARG A 214 -8.12 -13.49 6.01
CA ARG A 214 -6.81 -14.08 5.75
C ARG A 214 -5.87 -13.99 6.96
N VAL A 215 -5.83 -12.84 7.64
CA VAL A 215 -5.02 -12.62 8.85
C VAL A 215 -5.50 -13.50 10.01
N GLU A 216 -6.82 -13.70 10.13
CA GLU A 216 -7.42 -14.53 11.20
C GLU A 216 -7.27 -16.03 10.95
N SER A 217 -7.16 -16.47 9.68
CA SER A 217 -6.97 -17.87 9.31
C SER A 217 -5.53 -18.41 9.47
N ARG A 218 -4.61 -17.54 9.90
CA ARG A 218 -3.16 -17.80 10.00
C ARG A 218 -2.78 -18.25 11.41
#